data_AF-A0A9X2XZ50-F1
#
_entry.id   AF-A0A9X2XZ50-F1
#
_cell.length_a   1.000
_cell.length_b   1.000
_cell.length_c   1.000
_cell.angle_alpha   90.00
_cell.angle_beta   90.00
_cell.angle_gamma   90.00
#
_symmetry.space_group_name_H-M   'P 1'
#
loop_
_entity.id
_entity.type
_entity.pdbx_description
1 polymer ?
#
loop_
_entity_poly.entity_id
_entity_poly.type
_entity_poly.pdbx_seq_one_letter_code
_entity_poly.pdbx_strand_id
1 'polypeptide(L)'
;MYGYGLDAYSTQASVRNLMMSERLAEFCQESKRWDNLRRLKRFDILNAKQNLSNLFVVYNTSNAPLTKKTDFDWTQNIQTDAVRANFHLEFKKEVTNNPVNVYNLPNANWFYPIALNDWQRNFASDPAQQNNEWGGTFDPLK
;
A
#
# COMPACT_ATOMS: atom_id res chain seq x y z
N MET A 1 16.44 -2.40 -25.89
CA MET A 1 15.42 -2.35 -26.96
C MET A 1 14.40 -1.30 -26.56
N TYR A 2 14.39 -0.14 -27.22
CA TYR A 2 13.62 1.04 -26.83
C TYR A 2 12.19 0.98 -27.38
N GLY A 3 11.35 0.17 -26.74
CA GLY A 3 9.99 -0.10 -27.18
C GLY A 3 8.95 0.96 -26.83
N TYR A 4 9.30 2.14 -26.30
CA TYR A 4 8.34 3.16 -25.84
C TYR A 4 7.14 2.61 -25.02
N GLY A 5 7.32 1.50 -24.29
CA GLY A 5 6.25 0.82 -23.55
C GLY A 5 5.33 -0.09 -24.37
N LEU A 6 5.50 -0.20 -25.70
CA LEU A 6 4.71 -1.10 -26.57
C LEU A 6 4.94 -2.59 -26.27
N ASP A 7 6.09 -2.93 -25.68
CA ASP A 7 6.43 -4.25 -25.18
C ASP A 7 5.53 -4.70 -24.02
N ALA A 8 4.95 -3.76 -23.25
CA ALA A 8 3.96 -4.04 -22.21
C ALA A 8 2.62 -4.56 -22.76
N TYR A 9 2.39 -4.47 -24.07
CA TYR A 9 1.16 -4.93 -24.75
C TYR A 9 1.34 -6.27 -25.47
N SER A 10 2.50 -6.92 -25.30
CA SER A 10 2.83 -8.20 -25.95
C SER A 10 1.96 -9.37 -25.48
N THR A 11 1.37 -9.29 -24.27
CA THR A 11 0.48 -10.33 -23.74
C THR A 11 -0.69 -9.72 -22.99
N GLN A 12 -1.80 -10.46 -22.91
CA GLN A 12 -2.96 -10.06 -22.13
C GLN A 12 -2.63 -9.88 -20.64
N ALA A 13 -1.72 -10.70 -20.09
CA ALA A 13 -1.28 -10.60 -18.71
C ALA A 13 -0.51 -9.29 -18.46
N SER A 14 0.39 -8.92 -19.37
CA SER A 14 1.13 -7.66 -19.31
C SER A 14 0.20 -6.45 -19.36
N VAL A 15 -0.79 -6.45 -20.27
CA VAL A 15 -1.81 -5.38 -20.35
C VAL A 15 -2.61 -5.27 -19.05
N ARG A 16 -3.01 -6.39 -18.44
CA ARG A 16 -3.71 -6.37 -17.14
C ARG A 16 -2.85 -5.76 -16.04
N ASN A 17 -1.56 -6.10 -15.99
CA ASN A 17 -0.62 -5.54 -15.01
C ASN A 17 -0.42 -4.03 -15.22
N LEU A 18 -0.35 -3.58 -16.47
CA LEU A 18 -0.29 -2.17 -16.81
C LEU A 18 -1.55 -1.44 -16.31
N MET A 19 -2.74 -1.92 -16.66
CA MET A 19 -4.01 -1.32 -16.20
C MET A 19 -4.12 -1.25 -14.67
N MET A 20 -3.63 -2.27 -13.94
CA MET A 20 -3.59 -2.24 -12.48
C MET A 20 -2.65 -1.16 -11.92
N SER A 21 -1.53 -0.93 -12.60
CA SER A 21 -0.52 0.07 -12.21
C SER A 21 -1.04 1.48 -12.48
N GLU A 22 -1.62 1.72 -13.65
CA GLU A 22 -2.27 3.00 -13.99
C GLU A 22 -3.38 3.31 -13.00
N ARG A 23 -4.27 2.34 -12.72
CA ARG A 23 -5.35 2.56 -11.76
C ARG A 23 -4.86 2.88 -10.34
N LEU A 24 -3.68 2.39 -9.94
CA LEU A 24 -3.06 2.75 -8.66
C LEU A 24 -2.56 4.20 -8.68
N ALA A 25 -1.92 4.62 -9.77
CA ALA A 25 -1.43 5.99 -9.92
C ALA A 25 -2.59 6.99 -9.95
N GLU A 26 -3.61 6.72 -10.76
CA GLU A 26 -4.75 7.63 -10.96
C GLU A 26 -5.62 7.81 -9.72
N PHE A 27 -5.95 6.72 -9.02
CA PHE A 27 -6.83 6.77 -7.84
C PHE A 27 -6.03 6.64 -6.54
N CYS A 28 -4.78 7.12 -6.54
CA CYS A 28 -3.96 7.11 -5.35
C CYS A 28 -4.64 7.94 -4.25
N GLN A 29 -4.66 7.43 -3.01
CA GLN A 29 -5.31 8.07 -1.85
C GLN A 29 -6.84 8.23 -1.93
N GLU A 30 -7.52 7.64 -2.91
CA GLU A 30 -8.99 7.68 -3.04
C GLU A 30 -9.71 6.43 -2.49
N SER A 31 -9.06 5.71 -1.57
CA SER A 31 -9.61 4.48 -0.96
C SER A 31 -9.96 3.36 -1.95
N LYS A 32 -9.44 3.39 -3.19
CA LYS A 32 -9.75 2.38 -4.21
C LYS A 32 -8.82 1.17 -4.20
N ARG A 33 -7.61 1.32 -3.67
CA ARG A 33 -6.54 0.30 -3.79
C ARG A 33 -6.94 -1.03 -3.18
N TRP A 34 -7.54 -1.00 -2.00
CA TRP A 34 -7.93 -2.17 -1.23
C TRP A 34 -8.97 -3.02 -1.95
N ASP A 35 -10.06 -2.41 -2.41
CA ASP A 35 -11.13 -3.11 -3.14
C ASP A 35 -10.69 -3.54 -4.54
N ASN A 36 -9.84 -2.74 -5.21
CA ASN A 36 -9.24 -3.12 -6.49
C ASN A 36 -8.43 -4.43 -6.35
N LEU A 37 -7.63 -4.56 -5.31
CA LEU A 37 -6.82 -5.76 -5.09
C LEU A 37 -7.67 -6.98 -4.74
N ARG A 38 -8.73 -6.82 -3.94
CA ARG A 38 -9.63 -7.92 -3.60
C ARG A 38 -10.38 -8.45 -4.79
N ARG A 39 -11.02 -7.58 -5.58
CA ARG A 39 -11.80 -8.05 -6.75
C ARG A 39 -10.92 -8.76 -7.79
N LEU A 40 -9.63 -8.41 -7.85
CA LEU A 40 -8.66 -9.03 -8.73
C LEU A 40 -7.98 -10.25 -8.09
N LYS A 41 -8.19 -10.48 -6.79
CA LYS A 41 -7.52 -11.50 -5.96
C LYS A 41 -5.99 -11.39 -6.04
N ARG A 42 -5.47 -10.17 -5.85
CA ARG A 42 -4.04 -9.83 -6.06
C ARG A 42 -3.33 -9.27 -4.84
N PHE A 43 -3.59 -9.81 -3.65
CA PHE A 43 -2.84 -9.42 -2.45
C PHE A 43 -1.35 -9.77 -2.51
N ASP A 44 -0.95 -10.71 -3.38
CA ASP A 44 0.44 -10.98 -3.73
C ASP A 44 1.21 -9.71 -4.11
N ILE A 45 0.56 -8.72 -4.75
CA ILE A 45 1.20 -7.46 -5.13
C ILE A 45 1.65 -6.64 -3.91
N LEU A 46 0.87 -6.65 -2.82
CA LEU A 46 1.27 -5.97 -1.58
C LEU A 46 2.29 -6.80 -0.83
N ASN A 47 2.08 -8.11 -0.72
CA ASN A 47 3.00 -9.02 -0.03
C ASN A 47 4.41 -9.00 -0.66
N ALA A 48 4.51 -8.87 -1.98
CA ALA A 48 5.78 -8.74 -2.69
C ALA A 48 6.56 -7.47 -2.32
N LYS A 49 5.90 -6.41 -1.81
CA LYS A 49 6.58 -5.22 -1.30
C LYS A 49 7.22 -5.44 0.07
N GLN A 50 6.73 -6.44 0.82
CA GLN A 50 7.13 -6.81 2.19
C GLN A 50 6.94 -5.71 3.23
N ASN A 51 7.54 -4.54 3.05
CA ASN A 51 7.60 -3.45 4.01
C ASN A 51 7.28 -2.10 3.37
N LEU A 52 6.80 -1.17 4.19
CA LEU A 52 6.72 0.23 3.82
C LEU A 52 8.13 0.84 3.74
N SER A 53 8.46 1.37 2.57
CA SER A 53 9.69 2.13 2.34
C SER A 53 9.32 3.58 2.09
N ASN A 54 10.19 4.51 2.46
CA ASN A 54 9.94 5.93 2.26
C ASN A 54 11.23 6.69 1.89
N LEU A 55 11.04 7.84 1.27
CA LEU A 55 12.08 8.79 0.97
C LEU A 55 12.02 9.93 2.00
N PHE A 56 13.10 10.13 2.73
CA PHE A 56 13.21 11.19 3.73
C PHE A 56 13.99 12.37 3.17
N VAL A 57 13.54 13.57 3.49
CA VAL A 57 14.34 14.79 3.35
C VAL A 57 15.08 14.97 4.68
N VAL A 58 16.40 14.83 4.64
CA VAL A 58 17.25 14.78 5.84
C VAL A 58 18.14 16.01 5.88
N TYR A 59 18.24 16.64 7.05
CA TYR A 59 19.14 17.77 7.27
C TYR A 59 20.59 17.28 7.44
N ASN A 60 21.52 17.91 6.73
CA ASN A 60 22.91 17.47 6.69
C ASN A 60 23.58 17.57 8.06
N THR A 61 24.30 16.52 8.46
CA THR A 61 25.03 16.45 9.73
C THR A 61 26.26 17.36 9.79
N SER A 62 26.69 17.90 8.64
CA SER A 62 27.72 18.95 8.56
C SER A 62 27.25 20.29 9.14
N ASN A 63 25.94 20.46 9.32
CA ASN A 63 25.36 21.63 9.95
C ASN A 63 25.27 21.44 11.47
N ALA A 64 25.07 22.54 12.21
CA ALA A 64 24.85 22.46 13.64
C ALA A 64 23.65 21.55 13.96
N PRO A 65 23.77 20.66 14.97
CA PRO A 65 22.68 19.74 15.31
C PRO A 65 21.44 20.51 15.75
N LEU A 66 20.30 20.17 15.15
CA LEU A 66 19.00 20.74 15.48
C LEU A 66 18.42 19.98 16.69
N THR A 67 18.75 20.43 17.90
CA THR A 67 18.30 19.80 19.16
C THR A 67 16.96 20.33 19.64
N LYS A 68 16.63 21.56 19.25
CA LYS A 68 15.39 22.27 19.56
C LYS A 68 14.76 22.79 18.29
N LYS A 69 13.44 22.98 18.31
CA LYS A 69 12.71 23.58 17.18
C LYS A 69 13.24 24.97 16.80
N THR A 70 13.77 25.72 17.76
CA THR A 70 14.35 27.05 17.56
C THR A 70 15.69 27.06 16.82
N ASP A 71 16.36 25.91 16.72
CA ASP A 71 17.69 25.82 16.12
C ASP A 71 17.62 25.89 14.59
N PHE A 72 16.42 25.68 14.02
CA PHE A 72 16.16 25.79 12.60
C PHE A 72 15.43 27.10 12.28
N ASP A 73 15.94 27.83 11.28
CA ASP A 73 15.26 29.01 10.75
C ASP A 73 14.12 28.59 9.82
N TRP A 74 12.91 28.56 10.36
CA TRP A 74 11.68 28.20 9.63
C TRP A 74 11.22 29.25 8.63
N THR A 75 11.89 30.42 8.55
CA THR A 75 11.57 31.45 7.57
C THR A 75 12.27 31.26 6.23
N GLN A 76 13.23 30.31 6.16
CA GLN A 76 13.99 30.01 4.96
C GLN A 76 13.13 29.45 3.82
N ASN A 77 13.47 29.82 2.59
CA ASN A 77 12.79 29.34 1.39
C ASN A 77 13.58 28.19 0.72
N ILE A 78 12.98 26.99 0.70
CA ILE A 78 13.52 25.78 0.07
C ILE A 78 13.73 25.91 -1.46
N GLN A 79 13.17 26.95 -2.09
CA GLN A 79 13.39 27.24 -3.51
C GLN A 79 14.78 27.81 -3.81
N THR A 80 15.56 28.19 -2.80
CA THR A 80 16.93 28.68 -2.99
C THR A 80 17.95 27.54 -2.96
N ASP A 81 18.99 27.63 -3.80
CA ASP A 81 20.06 26.63 -3.85
C ASP A 81 20.78 26.48 -2.50
N ALA A 82 21.03 27.60 -1.82
CA ALA A 82 21.69 27.62 -0.52
C ALA A 82 20.91 26.85 0.55
N VAL A 83 19.57 26.97 0.56
CA VAL A 83 18.73 26.23 1.53
C VAL A 83 18.66 24.75 1.15
N ARG A 84 18.52 24.42 -0.15
CA ARG A 84 18.54 23.01 -0.60
C ARG A 84 19.83 22.28 -0.27
N ALA A 85 20.97 22.97 -0.37
CA ALA A 85 22.29 22.41 -0.06
C ALA A 85 22.42 21.93 1.39
N ASN A 86 21.53 22.37 2.29
CA ASN A 86 21.48 21.90 3.67
C ASN A 86 20.79 20.55 3.85
N PHE A 87 20.19 20.00 2.80
CA PHE A 87 19.44 18.75 2.85
C PHE A 87 19.95 17.73 1.84
N HIS A 88 19.68 16.46 2.12
CA HIS A 88 19.79 15.38 1.15
C HIS A 88 18.56 14.48 1.23
N LEU A 89 18.42 13.61 0.23
CA LEU A 89 17.39 12.59 0.21
C LEU A 89 17.98 11.27 0.69
N GLU A 90 17.34 10.65 1.66
CA GLU A 90 17.70 9.31 2.14
C GLU A 90 16.55 8.34 1.85
N PHE A 91 16.84 7.28 1.09
CA PHE A 91 15.90 6.19 0.93
C PHE A 91 16.05 5.22 2.09
N LYS A 92 15.00 5.11 2.91
CA LYS A 92 14.95 4.13 3.98
C LYS A 92 14.00 3.01 3.61
N LYS A 93 14.57 1.85 3.35
CA LYS A 93 13.82 0.60 3.28
C LYS A 93 13.33 0.26 4.69
N GLU A 94 12.07 -0.14 4.83
CA GLU A 94 11.51 -0.65 6.10
C GLU A 94 11.50 0.39 7.23
N VAL A 95 10.80 1.50 6.99
CA VAL A 95 10.80 2.68 7.86
C VAL A 95 10.56 2.37 9.34
N THR A 96 9.67 1.42 9.61
CA THR A 96 9.16 1.13 10.94
C THR A 96 10.02 0.14 11.73
N ASN A 97 10.97 -0.56 11.09
CA ASN A 97 11.84 -1.58 11.68
C ASN A 97 11.10 -2.53 12.65
N ASN A 98 9.82 -2.78 12.37
CA ASN A 98 8.90 -3.45 13.27
C ASN A 98 8.29 -4.64 12.50
N PRO A 99 8.49 -5.88 12.98
CA PRO A 99 8.02 -7.08 12.30
C PRO A 99 6.48 -7.16 12.12
N VAL A 100 5.68 -6.34 12.82
CA VAL A 100 4.23 -6.26 12.57
C VAL A 100 3.82 -5.26 11.47
N ASN A 101 4.74 -4.44 10.95
CA ASN A 101 4.45 -3.48 9.86
C ASN A 101 4.83 -4.01 8.48
N VAL A 102 4.68 -5.32 8.30
CA VAL A 102 4.89 -6.04 7.03
C VAL A 102 3.54 -6.29 6.33
N TYR A 103 3.55 -6.26 5.01
CA TYR A 103 2.45 -6.81 4.22
C TYR A 103 2.51 -8.34 4.26
N ASN A 104 1.62 -8.94 5.05
CA ASN A 104 1.40 -10.38 5.10
C ASN A 104 -0.10 -10.68 5.03
N LEU A 105 -0.69 -10.39 3.89
CA LEU A 105 -2.11 -10.61 3.63
C LEU A 105 -2.35 -12.07 3.22
N PRO A 106 -3.39 -12.74 3.75
CA PRO A 106 -3.73 -14.09 3.34
C PRO A 106 -4.17 -14.12 1.87
N ASN A 107 -3.88 -15.21 1.17
CA ASN A 107 -4.44 -15.47 -0.17
C ASN A 107 -5.86 -16.06 -0.08
N ALA A 108 -6.66 -15.51 0.83
CA ALA A 108 -8.02 -15.89 1.20
C ALA A 108 -8.72 -14.64 1.76
N ASN A 109 -9.98 -14.76 2.15
CA ASN A 109 -10.79 -13.67 2.72
C ASN A 109 -10.99 -12.50 1.71
N TRP A 110 -11.26 -12.86 0.45
CA TRP A 110 -11.59 -11.94 -0.62
C TRP A 110 -12.94 -11.25 -0.42
N PHE A 111 -13.85 -11.92 0.29
CA PHE A 111 -15.16 -11.41 0.63
C PHE A 111 -15.22 -11.05 2.10
N TYR A 112 -15.91 -9.95 2.41
CA TYR A 112 -16.13 -9.56 3.79
C TYR A 112 -17.07 -10.56 4.48
N PRO A 113 -16.87 -10.85 5.77
CA PRO A 113 -17.80 -11.66 6.53
C PRO A 113 -19.09 -10.89 6.78
N ILE A 114 -20.18 -11.62 7.01
CA ILE A 114 -21.29 -11.06 7.79
C ILE A 114 -20.75 -10.74 9.18
N ALA A 115 -21.01 -9.52 9.68
CA ALA A 115 -20.53 -9.09 10.98
C ALA A 115 -20.98 -10.07 12.08
N LEU A 116 -20.08 -10.39 13.02
CA LEU A 116 -20.30 -11.45 14.00
C LEU A 116 -21.61 -11.27 14.78
N ASN A 117 -21.90 -10.04 15.22
CA ASN A 117 -23.13 -9.74 15.96
C ASN A 117 -24.39 -9.93 15.12
N ASP A 118 -24.35 -9.58 13.84
CA ASP A 118 -25.49 -9.74 12.93
C ASP A 118 -25.70 -11.21 12.56
N TRP A 119 -24.60 -11.93 12.36
CA TRP A 119 -24.63 -13.38 12.13
C TRP A 119 -25.19 -14.12 13.34
N GLN A 120 -24.69 -13.83 14.54
CA GLN A 120 -25.17 -14.46 15.77
C GLN A 120 -26.64 -14.15 16.07
N ARG A 121 -27.12 -12.95 15.73
CA ARG A 121 -28.50 -12.56 15.97
C ARG A 121 -29.50 -13.21 15.00
N ASN A 122 -29.13 -13.31 13.73
CA ASN A 122 -30.08 -13.64 12.66
C ASN A 122 -29.85 -15.03 12.06
N PHE A 123 -28.63 -15.56 12.12
CA PHE A 123 -28.20 -16.72 11.33
C PHE A 123 -27.33 -17.71 12.13
N ALA A 124 -27.29 -17.63 13.45
CA ALA A 124 -26.45 -18.51 14.29
C ALA A 124 -26.71 -20.00 14.05
N SER A 125 -27.94 -20.38 13.72
CA SER A 125 -28.34 -21.76 13.41
C SER A 125 -28.17 -22.14 11.94
N ASP A 126 -27.79 -21.21 11.06
CA ASP A 126 -27.64 -21.46 9.63
C ASP A 126 -26.25 -21.03 9.12
N PRO A 127 -25.26 -21.94 9.18
CA PRO A 127 -23.93 -21.71 8.66
C PRO A 127 -23.89 -21.42 7.15
N ALA A 128 -24.94 -21.74 6.39
CA ALA A 128 -24.98 -21.48 4.95
C ALA A 128 -25.19 -19.99 4.61
N GLN A 129 -25.46 -19.13 5.59
CA GLN A 129 -25.52 -17.69 5.34
C GLN A 129 -24.14 -17.03 5.38
N GLN A 130 -23.20 -17.60 6.14
CA GLN A 130 -21.84 -17.08 6.21
C GLN A 130 -21.01 -17.66 5.06
N ASN A 131 -20.07 -16.85 4.54
CA ASN A 131 -19.19 -17.32 3.50
C ASN A 131 -18.12 -18.29 4.04
N ASN A 132 -17.64 -19.16 3.16
CA ASN A 132 -16.73 -20.27 3.47
C ASN A 132 -15.32 -19.83 3.93
N GLU A 133 -14.91 -18.59 3.66
CA GLU A 133 -13.63 -18.05 4.13
C GLU A 133 -13.71 -17.60 5.61
N TRP A 134 -14.92 -17.52 6.17
CA TRP A 134 -15.19 -17.03 7.53
C TRP A 134 -16.03 -18.01 8.37
N GLY A 135 -15.95 -19.31 8.07
CA GLY A 135 -16.54 -20.39 8.89
C GLY A 135 -17.97 -20.80 8.55
N GLY A 136 -18.55 -20.26 7.47
CA GLY A 136 -19.81 -20.76 6.92
C GLY A 136 -19.62 -21.77 5.79
N THR A 137 -20.71 -22.09 5.08
CA THR A 137 -20.68 -23.05 3.95
C THR A 137 -20.99 -22.42 2.59
N PHE A 138 -21.37 -21.14 2.54
CA PHE A 138 -21.61 -20.45 1.27
C PHE A 138 -20.31 -20.15 0.54
N ASP A 139 -20.19 -20.62 -0.70
CA ASP A 139 -19.04 -20.33 -1.55
C ASP A 139 -19.39 -19.21 -2.54
N PRO A 140 -18.89 -17.97 -2.35
CA PRO A 140 -19.24 -16.82 -3.19
C PRO A 140 -18.65 -16.89 -4.62
N LEU A 141 -17.91 -17.94 -4.94
CA LEU A 141 -17.24 -18.13 -6.24
C LEU A 141 -17.83 -19.28 -7.07
N LYS A 142 -18.81 -20.02 -6.51
CA LYS A 142 -19.49 -21.11 -7.18
C LYS A 142 -20.88 -20.72 -7.67
#